data_AF-A0A1C4P3J9-F1
#
_entry.id   AF-A0A1C4P3J9-F1
#
_cell.length_a   1.000
_cell.length_b   1.000
_cell.length_c   1.000
_cell.angle_alpha   90.00
_cell.angle_beta   90.00
_cell.angle_gamma   90.00
#
_symmetry.space_group_name_H-M   'P 1'
#
loop_
_entity.id
_entity.type
_entity.pdbx_description
1 polymer ?
#
loop_
_entity_poly.entity_id
_entity_poly.type
_entity_poly.pdbx_seq_one_letter_code
_entity_poly.pdbx_strand_id
1 'polypeptide(L)'
;MSPPPPPLGRSRERAARSLDEALDDAELAAVRASLAQGRWQSARSLLVHTGDDWDRRCHRVTVLAREQYTAAWARDWLLTEPGSGDAAVLLGLALTHQALRGRAEPHHARDTCRAATARMPADPTPWIGLLLLERAQGTPEGTERIFHEIRARYADHHHAHHLMVAHLAARRAETGPDPLHEVYDFATWAAEQAPADSPLAILPVVAHAERYRALALAGHEPADPVGSRHWAGGRARQVMKAAFDWWLEWEHEGHPRRLLDLNFLAHAKVCEGRGAEAAALFHRIGEHLTAAPWSYPDRDPLTAFRTARAAALGRA
;
A
#
# COMPACT_ATOMS: atom_id res chain seq x y z
N MET A 1 19.24 34.18 31.35
CA MET A 1 19.49 33.72 29.97
C MET A 1 18.41 32.72 29.62
N SER A 2 17.53 33.04 28.68
CA SER A 2 16.48 32.10 28.23
C SER A 2 17.09 31.01 27.34
N PRO A 3 16.65 29.75 27.45
CA PRO A 3 17.17 28.69 26.60
C PRO A 3 16.76 28.93 25.14
N PRO A 4 17.58 28.50 24.18
CA PRO A 4 17.26 28.66 22.77
C PRO A 4 16.03 27.82 22.41
N PRO A 5 15.17 28.29 21.49
CA PRO A 5 14.02 27.53 21.04
C PRO A 5 14.47 26.21 20.37
N PRO A 6 13.71 25.11 20.55
CA PRO A 6 14.06 23.83 19.96
C PRO A 6 14.02 23.90 18.42
N PRO A 7 14.90 23.15 17.71
CA PRO A 7 14.99 23.24 16.26
C PRO A 7 13.75 22.59 15.60
N LEU A 8 12.85 23.44 15.12
CA LEU A 8 11.60 23.04 14.43
C LEU A 8 11.84 22.22 13.14
N GLY A 9 13.06 22.29 12.56
CA GLY A 9 13.43 21.57 11.34
C GLY A 9 13.56 20.05 11.51
N ARG A 10 14.21 19.58 12.59
CA ARG A 10 14.49 18.15 12.80
C ARG A 10 13.22 17.32 13.01
N SER A 11 12.21 17.87 13.68
CA SER A 11 10.95 17.16 13.96
C SER A 11 10.08 17.00 12.71
N ARG A 12 10.04 18.01 11.82
CA ARG A 12 9.34 17.91 10.53
C ARG A 12 10.03 16.96 9.58
N GLU A 13 11.37 17.00 9.53
CA GLU A 13 12.16 16.09 8.70
C GLU A 13 12.02 14.63 9.18
N ARG A 14 12.01 14.40 10.50
CA ARG A 14 11.77 13.08 11.10
C ARG A 14 10.33 12.59 10.91
N ALA A 15 9.34 13.49 10.93
CA ALA A 15 7.94 13.16 10.62
C ALA A 15 7.75 12.80 9.13
N ALA A 16 8.39 13.55 8.22
CA ALA A 16 8.38 13.26 6.79
C ALA A 16 9.10 11.93 6.48
N ARG A 17 10.22 11.63 7.15
CA ARG A 17 10.91 10.33 7.05
C ARG A 17 10.10 9.17 7.61
N SER A 18 9.22 9.41 8.57
CA SER A 18 8.43 8.32 9.19
C SER A 18 7.30 7.80 8.29
N LEU A 19 6.77 8.63 7.39
CA LEU A 19 5.78 8.26 6.36
C LEU A 19 6.43 7.98 5.00
N ASP A 20 7.71 7.56 5.01
CA ASP A 20 8.41 7.28 3.77
C ASP A 20 7.84 6.01 3.11
N GLU A 21 7.21 6.19 1.95
CA GLU A 21 6.61 5.11 1.17
C GLU A 21 7.65 4.12 0.60
N ALA A 22 8.95 4.45 0.65
CA ALA A 22 10.03 3.50 0.33
C ALA A 22 10.25 2.46 1.45
N LEU A 23 9.59 2.62 2.60
CA LEU A 23 9.70 1.72 3.76
C LEU A 23 11.16 1.54 4.18
N ASP A 24 11.70 0.34 4.13
CA ASP A 24 13.08 0.01 4.44
C ASP A 24 13.96 -0.20 3.19
N ASP A 25 13.44 0.05 1.98
CA ASP A 25 14.22 0.01 0.75
C ASP A 25 15.09 1.29 0.63
N ALA A 26 16.25 1.24 1.28
CA ALA A 26 17.20 2.36 1.31
C ALA A 26 17.73 2.72 -0.09
N GLU A 27 17.83 1.75 -1.00
CA GLU A 27 18.25 1.98 -2.37
C GLU A 27 17.19 2.80 -3.12
N LEU A 28 15.92 2.41 -3.01
CA LEU A 28 14.78 3.16 -3.55
C LEU A 28 14.72 4.59 -2.99
N ALA A 29 14.89 4.76 -1.68
CA ALA A 29 14.89 6.08 -1.05
C ALA A 29 16.00 6.99 -1.62
N ALA A 30 17.22 6.45 -1.79
CA ALA A 30 18.35 7.18 -2.37
C ALA A 30 18.14 7.52 -3.86
N VAL A 31 17.57 6.59 -4.64
CA VAL A 31 17.26 6.78 -6.05
C VAL A 31 16.15 7.81 -6.25
N ARG A 32 15.10 7.78 -5.41
CA ARG A 32 14.03 8.78 -5.43
C ARG A 32 14.58 10.19 -5.17
N ALA A 33 15.49 10.34 -4.19
CA ALA A 33 16.16 11.61 -3.93
C ALA A 33 17.03 12.09 -5.11
N SER A 34 17.65 11.17 -5.87
CA SER A 34 18.40 11.50 -7.08
C SER A 34 17.49 11.85 -8.26
N LEU A 35 16.36 11.16 -8.40
CA LEU A 35 15.35 11.45 -9.42
C LEU A 35 14.74 12.84 -9.22
N ALA A 36 14.51 13.26 -7.98
CA ALA A 36 14.08 14.63 -7.65
C ALA A 36 15.06 15.71 -8.13
N GLN A 37 16.33 15.35 -8.35
CA GLN A 37 17.40 16.22 -8.87
C GLN A 37 17.58 16.07 -10.40
N GLY A 38 16.69 15.35 -11.10
CA GLY A 38 16.74 15.14 -12.55
C GLY A 38 17.68 14.03 -13.01
N ARG A 39 18.28 13.26 -12.10
CA ARG A 39 19.19 12.15 -12.43
C ARG A 39 18.42 10.84 -12.64
N TRP A 40 17.70 10.74 -13.76
CA TRP A 40 16.90 9.56 -14.07
C TRP A 40 17.74 8.29 -14.37
N GLN A 41 19.04 8.42 -14.62
CA GLN A 41 19.93 7.27 -14.83
C GLN A 41 20.02 6.36 -13.59
N SER A 42 19.91 6.91 -12.38
CA SER A 42 19.86 6.11 -11.15
C SER A 42 18.56 5.30 -11.07
N ALA A 43 17.43 5.85 -11.52
CA ALA A 43 16.16 5.13 -11.60
C ALA A 43 16.23 4.01 -12.65
N ARG A 44 16.86 4.28 -13.81
CA ARG A 44 17.15 3.26 -14.81
C ARG A 44 17.96 2.09 -14.23
N SER A 45 19.09 2.38 -13.59
CA SER A 45 19.92 1.32 -13.00
C SER A 45 19.13 0.52 -11.95
N LEU A 46 18.37 1.18 -11.08
CA LEU A 46 17.54 0.52 -10.07
C LEU A 46 16.56 -0.47 -10.71
N LEU A 47 15.81 -0.04 -11.72
CA LEU A 47 14.76 -0.85 -12.35
C LEU A 47 15.35 -2.04 -13.12
N VAL A 48 16.48 -1.84 -13.80
CA VAL A 48 17.21 -2.94 -14.48
C VAL A 48 17.69 -3.99 -13.48
N HIS A 49 18.27 -3.58 -12.35
CA HIS A 49 18.73 -4.54 -11.32
C HIS A 49 17.58 -5.22 -10.58
N THR A 50 16.43 -4.55 -10.47
CA THR A 50 15.23 -5.16 -9.87
C THR A 50 14.69 -6.30 -10.74
N GLY A 51 14.81 -6.17 -12.06
CA GLY A 51 14.40 -7.20 -13.01
C GLY A 51 12.94 -7.61 -12.82
N ASP A 52 12.73 -8.92 -12.71
CA ASP A 52 11.40 -9.56 -12.70
C ASP A 52 10.92 -9.90 -11.27
N ASP A 53 11.54 -9.35 -10.21
CA ASP A 53 10.94 -9.36 -8.87
C ASP A 53 9.71 -8.43 -8.90
N TRP A 54 8.56 -8.99 -9.30
CA TRP A 54 7.38 -8.20 -9.70
C TRP A 54 6.81 -7.36 -8.56
N ASP A 55 6.77 -7.87 -7.32
CA ASP A 55 6.32 -7.07 -6.19
C ASP A 55 7.32 -5.96 -5.85
N ARG A 56 8.64 -6.20 -5.94
CA ARG A 56 9.64 -5.16 -5.68
C ARG A 56 9.67 -4.12 -6.79
N ARG A 57 9.58 -4.56 -8.04
CA ARG A 57 9.47 -3.71 -9.21
C ARG A 57 8.24 -2.83 -9.12
N CYS A 58 7.07 -3.40 -8.85
CA CYS A 58 5.84 -2.63 -8.66
C CYS A 58 5.97 -1.61 -7.53
N HIS A 59 6.52 -2.02 -6.38
CA HIS A 59 6.76 -1.12 -5.25
C HIS A 59 7.67 0.05 -5.64
N ARG A 60 8.85 -0.23 -6.19
CA ARG A 60 9.84 0.78 -6.61
C ARG A 60 9.27 1.74 -7.65
N VAL A 61 8.62 1.24 -8.70
CA VAL A 61 8.00 2.09 -9.72
C VAL A 61 6.89 2.96 -9.11
N THR A 62 6.01 2.38 -8.28
CA THR A 62 4.91 3.13 -7.65
C THR A 62 5.44 4.30 -6.81
N VAL A 63 6.48 4.05 -6.02
CA VAL A 63 7.09 5.07 -5.16
C VAL A 63 7.76 6.16 -6.01
N LEU A 64 8.54 5.79 -7.03
CA LEU A 64 9.18 6.77 -7.93
C LEU A 64 8.15 7.59 -8.73
N ALA A 65 7.05 6.97 -9.16
CA ALA A 65 6.00 7.60 -9.95
C ALA A 65 5.25 8.72 -9.22
N ARG A 66 5.32 8.78 -7.89
CA ARG A 66 4.59 9.78 -7.09
C ARG A 66 5.30 11.12 -7.00
N GLU A 67 6.59 11.16 -7.30
CA GLU A 67 7.39 12.38 -7.34
C GLU A 67 6.92 13.34 -8.44
N GLN A 68 6.95 14.64 -8.13
CA GLN A 68 6.30 15.68 -8.93
C GLN A 68 6.78 15.70 -10.39
N TYR A 69 8.08 15.52 -10.61
CA TYR A 69 8.72 15.66 -11.92
C TYR A 69 8.97 14.33 -12.64
N THR A 70 8.54 13.18 -12.07
CA THR A 70 8.82 11.87 -12.66
C THR A 70 8.28 11.71 -14.07
N ALA A 71 7.09 12.24 -14.37
CA ALA A 71 6.54 12.18 -15.72
C ALA A 71 7.38 12.97 -16.74
N ALA A 72 8.04 14.06 -16.33
CA ALA A 72 8.94 14.81 -17.22
C ALA A 72 10.23 13.99 -17.46
N TRP A 73 10.85 13.50 -16.39
CA TRP A 73 12.07 12.70 -16.48
C TRP A 73 11.89 11.38 -17.23
N ALA A 74 10.73 10.73 -17.09
CA ALA A 74 10.43 9.52 -17.85
C ALA A 74 10.26 9.81 -19.35
N ARG A 75 9.75 11.00 -19.73
CA ARG A 75 9.72 11.44 -21.14
C ARG A 75 11.12 11.72 -21.68
N ASP A 76 11.97 12.40 -20.92
CA ASP A 76 13.37 12.65 -21.31
C ASP A 76 14.16 11.35 -21.48
N TRP A 77 13.92 10.39 -20.58
CA TRP A 77 14.46 9.04 -20.72
C TRP A 77 13.96 8.39 -22.02
N LEU A 78 12.66 8.44 -22.33
CA LEU A 78 12.13 7.91 -23.60
C LEU A 78 12.65 8.64 -24.85
N LEU A 79 12.99 9.92 -24.77
CA LEU A 79 13.65 10.63 -25.88
C LEU A 79 15.07 10.08 -26.12
N THR A 80 15.76 9.71 -25.04
CA THR A 80 17.11 9.15 -25.10
C THR A 80 17.10 7.66 -25.48
N GLU A 81 16.13 6.91 -24.97
CA GLU A 81 15.97 5.46 -25.15
C GLU A 81 14.50 5.13 -25.53
N PRO A 82 14.07 5.34 -26.79
CA PRO A 82 12.66 5.19 -27.20
C PRO A 82 12.06 3.79 -26.97
N GLY A 83 12.90 2.77 -27.00
CA GLY A 83 12.53 1.37 -26.75
C GLY A 83 12.49 0.97 -25.27
N SER A 84 12.77 1.88 -24.33
CA SER A 84 12.82 1.55 -22.91
C SER A 84 11.43 1.18 -22.37
N GLY A 85 11.27 -0.09 -21.97
CA GLY A 85 10.08 -0.59 -21.29
C GLY A 85 9.93 0.02 -19.89
N ASP A 86 11.03 0.08 -19.12
CA ASP A 86 11.04 0.67 -17.78
C ASP A 86 10.60 2.13 -17.77
N ALA A 87 11.08 2.94 -18.72
CA ALA A 87 10.70 4.33 -18.85
C ALA A 87 9.20 4.48 -19.19
N ALA A 88 8.67 3.61 -20.05
CA ALA A 88 7.26 3.59 -20.41
C ALA A 88 6.36 3.23 -19.21
N VAL A 89 6.75 2.21 -18.44
CA VAL A 89 6.03 1.78 -17.22
C VAL A 89 6.05 2.90 -16.17
N LEU A 90 7.22 3.53 -15.95
CA LEU A 90 7.34 4.65 -15.01
C LEU A 90 6.50 5.86 -15.44
N LEU A 91 6.49 6.20 -16.73
CA LEU A 91 5.66 7.28 -17.26
C LEU A 91 4.17 6.99 -17.06
N GLY A 92 3.74 5.75 -17.36
CA GLY A 92 2.35 5.33 -17.18
C GLY A 92 1.87 5.51 -15.74
N LEU A 93 2.62 4.99 -14.77
CA LEU A 93 2.27 5.13 -13.36
C LEU A 93 2.35 6.58 -12.86
N ALA A 94 3.30 7.39 -13.35
CA ALA A 94 3.40 8.80 -12.99
C ALA A 94 2.17 9.59 -13.49
N LEU A 95 1.73 9.35 -14.72
CA LEU A 95 0.51 9.95 -15.26
C LEU A 95 -0.74 9.46 -14.54
N THR A 96 -0.80 8.18 -14.14
CA THR A 96 -1.87 7.66 -13.29
C THR A 96 -1.97 8.44 -11.98
N HIS A 97 -0.86 8.62 -11.26
CA HIS A 97 -0.89 9.39 -10.00
C HIS A 97 -1.23 10.87 -10.21
N GLN A 98 -0.81 11.48 -11.32
CA GLN A 98 -1.24 12.84 -11.67
C GLN A 98 -2.75 12.90 -11.95
N ALA A 99 -3.30 11.94 -12.69
CA ALA A 99 -4.74 11.89 -13.00
C ALA A 99 -5.59 11.70 -11.75
N LEU A 100 -5.19 10.83 -10.82
CA LEU A 100 -5.87 10.64 -9.53
C LEU A 100 -5.84 11.89 -8.64
N ARG A 101 -4.87 12.79 -8.86
CA ARG A 101 -4.77 14.09 -8.19
C ARG A 101 -5.45 15.23 -8.96
N GLY A 102 -6.13 14.93 -10.08
CA GLY A 102 -6.77 15.92 -10.95
C GLY A 102 -5.78 16.80 -11.74
N ARG A 103 -4.54 16.33 -11.93
CA ARG A 103 -3.45 17.07 -12.62
C ARG A 103 -3.15 16.58 -14.03
N ALA A 104 -3.83 15.53 -14.48
CA ALA A 104 -3.71 14.97 -15.82
C ALA A 104 -5.02 14.31 -16.24
N GLU A 105 -5.22 14.18 -17.54
CA GLU A 105 -6.40 13.52 -18.09
C GLU A 105 -6.33 11.99 -17.88
N PRO A 106 -7.35 11.38 -17.26
CA PRO A 106 -7.36 9.95 -16.98
C PRO A 106 -7.23 9.07 -18.24
N HIS A 107 -7.76 9.51 -19.38
CA HIS A 107 -7.67 8.74 -20.63
C HIS A 107 -6.21 8.67 -21.13
N HIS A 108 -5.43 9.76 -21.03
CA HIS A 108 -4.02 9.77 -21.42
C HIS A 108 -3.19 8.81 -20.53
N ALA A 109 -3.49 8.77 -19.24
CA ALA A 109 -2.85 7.84 -18.31
C ALA A 109 -3.19 6.37 -18.67
N ARG A 110 -4.44 6.07 -19.03
CA ARG A 110 -4.86 4.75 -19.51
C ARG A 110 -4.11 4.34 -20.78
N ASP A 111 -4.06 5.22 -21.78
CA ASP A 111 -3.38 4.95 -23.06
C ASP A 111 -1.89 4.71 -22.86
N THR A 112 -1.25 5.51 -22.00
CA THR A 112 0.17 5.34 -21.66
C THR A 112 0.42 4.01 -20.94
N CYS A 113 -0.42 3.64 -19.97
CA CYS A 113 -0.30 2.34 -19.30
C CYS A 113 -0.50 1.19 -20.30
N ARG A 114 -1.47 1.27 -21.22
CA ARG A 114 -1.69 0.25 -22.27
C ARG A 114 -0.51 0.15 -23.24
N ALA A 115 0.09 1.27 -23.61
CA ALA A 115 1.32 1.27 -24.41
C ALA A 115 2.47 0.58 -23.65
N ALA A 116 2.59 0.81 -22.34
CA ALA A 116 3.57 0.13 -21.50
C ALA A 116 3.29 -1.39 -21.39
N THR A 117 2.02 -1.83 -21.25
CA THR A 117 1.68 -3.26 -21.26
C THR A 117 2.03 -3.94 -22.58
N ALA A 118 1.92 -3.23 -23.70
CA ALA A 118 2.30 -3.77 -25.01
C ALA A 118 3.81 -3.94 -25.16
N ARG A 119 4.61 -3.06 -24.53
CA ARG A 119 6.08 -3.13 -24.53
C ARG A 119 6.63 -4.17 -23.56
N MET A 120 5.97 -4.34 -22.41
CA MET A 120 6.38 -5.24 -21.34
C MET A 120 5.23 -6.21 -21.03
N PRO A 121 4.93 -7.17 -21.92
CA PRO A 121 3.73 -8.01 -21.80
C PRO A 121 3.72 -8.92 -20.57
N ALA A 122 4.89 -9.31 -20.05
CA ALA A 122 5.01 -10.11 -18.82
C ALA A 122 4.92 -9.28 -17.53
N ASP A 123 5.21 -7.98 -17.60
CA ASP A 123 5.28 -7.11 -16.42
C ASP A 123 3.85 -6.74 -15.94
N PRO A 124 3.47 -7.09 -14.70
CA PRO A 124 2.16 -6.71 -14.17
C PRO A 124 2.09 -5.24 -13.72
N THR A 125 3.23 -4.57 -13.55
CA THR A 125 3.32 -3.20 -13.02
C THR A 125 2.49 -2.17 -13.80
N PRO A 126 2.53 -2.08 -15.14
CA PRO A 126 1.68 -1.13 -15.87
C PRO A 126 0.18 -1.38 -15.69
N TRP A 127 -0.23 -2.64 -15.41
CA TRP A 127 -1.62 -2.96 -15.09
C TRP A 127 -2.05 -2.42 -13.73
N ILE A 128 -1.13 -2.23 -12.78
CA ILE A 128 -1.43 -1.56 -11.49
C ILE A 128 -1.88 -0.12 -11.73
N GLY A 129 -1.27 0.57 -12.69
CA GLY A 129 -1.70 1.91 -13.12
C GLY A 129 -3.14 1.91 -13.65
N LEU A 130 -3.51 0.90 -14.45
CA LEU A 130 -4.88 0.72 -14.92
C LEU A 130 -5.84 0.36 -13.78
N LEU A 131 -5.43 -0.52 -12.86
CA LEU A 131 -6.25 -0.94 -11.73
C LEU A 131 -6.60 0.24 -10.81
N LEU A 132 -5.63 1.12 -10.55
CA LEU A 132 -5.84 2.34 -9.79
C LEU A 132 -6.84 3.28 -10.46
N LEU A 133 -6.78 3.44 -11.79
CA LEU A 133 -7.72 4.28 -12.54
C LEU A 133 -9.13 3.68 -12.59
N GLU A 134 -9.25 2.38 -12.85
CA GLU A 134 -10.55 1.69 -12.89
C GLU A 134 -11.23 1.69 -11.51
N ARG A 135 -10.49 1.49 -10.42
CA ARG A 135 -11.03 1.59 -9.06
C ARG A 135 -11.57 2.97 -8.73
N ALA A 136 -10.95 4.03 -9.26
CA ALA A 136 -11.32 5.41 -8.95
C ALA A 136 -12.40 5.97 -9.86
N GLN A 137 -12.46 5.53 -11.12
CA GLN A 137 -13.24 6.19 -12.19
C GLN A 137 -13.85 5.22 -13.21
N GLY A 138 -13.62 3.91 -13.06
CA GLY A 138 -14.11 2.88 -13.96
C GLY A 138 -15.37 2.20 -13.44
N THR A 139 -15.62 0.99 -13.95
CA THR A 139 -16.72 0.13 -13.48
C THR A 139 -16.18 -1.02 -12.61
N PRO A 140 -17.03 -1.65 -11.79
CA PRO A 140 -16.66 -2.87 -11.06
C PRO A 140 -16.13 -3.97 -12.00
N GLU A 141 -16.79 -4.20 -13.13
CA GLU A 141 -16.39 -5.22 -14.12
C GLU A 141 -15.06 -4.85 -14.80
N GLY A 142 -14.84 -3.55 -15.05
CA GLY A 142 -13.57 -3.03 -15.54
C GLY A 142 -12.42 -3.29 -14.57
N THR A 143 -12.67 -3.06 -13.27
CA THR A 143 -11.71 -3.31 -12.18
C THR A 143 -11.37 -4.80 -12.09
N GLU A 144 -12.38 -5.67 -12.07
CA GLU A 144 -12.21 -7.13 -12.01
C GLU A 144 -11.42 -7.65 -13.22
N ARG A 145 -11.75 -7.18 -14.44
CA ARG A 145 -11.02 -7.54 -15.65
C ARG A 145 -9.53 -7.17 -15.58
N ILE A 146 -9.19 -5.96 -15.10
CA ILE A 146 -7.79 -5.55 -14.95
C ILE A 146 -7.08 -6.37 -13.86
N PHE A 147 -7.77 -6.68 -12.76
CA PHE A 147 -7.21 -7.54 -11.72
C PHE A 147 -6.91 -8.96 -12.24
N HIS A 148 -7.77 -9.53 -13.09
CA HIS A 148 -7.50 -10.81 -13.76
C HIS A 148 -6.28 -10.77 -14.67
N GLU A 149 -6.06 -9.66 -15.40
CA GLU A 149 -4.86 -9.49 -16.22
C GLU A 149 -3.57 -9.46 -15.37
N ILE A 150 -3.61 -8.86 -14.18
CA ILE A 150 -2.48 -8.91 -13.26
C ILE A 150 -2.23 -10.35 -12.79
N ARG A 151 -3.28 -11.05 -12.35
CA ARG A 151 -3.16 -12.42 -11.84
C ARG A 151 -2.75 -13.43 -12.90
N ALA A 152 -3.07 -13.20 -14.17
CA ALA A 152 -2.60 -14.03 -15.28
C ALA A 152 -1.07 -13.94 -15.47
N ARG A 153 -0.44 -12.85 -15.01
CA ARG A 153 1.01 -12.62 -15.09
C ARG A 153 1.73 -12.99 -13.79
N TYR A 154 1.14 -12.61 -12.67
CA TYR A 154 1.67 -12.88 -11.34
C TYR A 154 0.50 -13.10 -10.36
N ALA A 155 0.22 -14.38 -10.09
CA ALA A 155 -1.02 -14.84 -9.49
C ALA A 155 -1.24 -14.36 -8.05
N ASP A 156 -0.14 -14.15 -7.31
CA ASP A 156 -0.07 -13.76 -5.90
C ASP A 156 0.38 -12.30 -5.70
N HIS A 157 0.34 -11.47 -6.76
CA HIS A 157 0.80 -10.09 -6.71
C HIS A 157 0.21 -9.30 -5.54
N HIS A 158 1.05 -8.99 -4.55
CA HIS A 158 0.63 -8.42 -3.27
C HIS A 158 -0.16 -7.12 -3.41
N HIS A 159 0.38 -6.18 -4.19
CA HIS A 159 -0.24 -4.87 -4.35
C HIS A 159 -1.61 -4.94 -5.01
N ALA A 160 -1.76 -5.77 -6.04
CA ALA A 160 -3.04 -5.93 -6.72
C ALA A 160 -4.13 -6.46 -5.78
N HIS A 161 -3.80 -7.44 -4.93
CA HIS A 161 -4.75 -8.01 -3.98
C HIS A 161 -5.17 -6.97 -2.92
N HIS A 162 -4.25 -6.19 -2.37
CA HIS A 162 -4.60 -5.10 -1.45
C HIS A 162 -5.53 -4.08 -2.08
N LEU A 163 -5.28 -3.69 -3.34
CA LEU A 163 -6.14 -2.77 -4.08
C LEU A 163 -7.54 -3.37 -4.31
N MET A 164 -7.61 -4.66 -4.65
CA MET A 164 -8.88 -5.35 -4.86
C MET A 164 -9.67 -5.49 -3.55
N VAL A 165 -9.02 -5.83 -2.43
CA VAL A 165 -9.65 -5.83 -1.10
C VAL A 165 -10.25 -4.47 -0.78
N ALA A 166 -9.48 -3.39 -0.95
CA ALA A 166 -9.95 -2.03 -0.68
C ALA A 166 -11.10 -1.61 -1.61
N HIS A 167 -11.12 -2.08 -2.87
CA HIS A 167 -12.23 -1.85 -3.80
C HIS A 167 -13.49 -2.58 -3.34
N LEU A 168 -13.39 -3.88 -3.06
CA LEU A 168 -14.52 -4.68 -2.61
C LEU A 168 -15.08 -4.18 -1.28
N ALA A 169 -14.23 -3.88 -0.30
CA ALA A 169 -14.63 -3.39 1.01
C ALA A 169 -15.51 -2.13 0.97
N ALA A 170 -15.28 -1.26 -0.02
CA ALA A 170 -16.01 0.00 -0.19
C ALA A 170 -17.40 -0.18 -0.82
N ARG A 171 -17.65 -1.31 -1.51
CA ARG A 171 -18.97 -1.60 -2.07
C ARG A 171 -19.98 -1.77 -0.94
N ARG A 172 -21.22 -1.32 -1.16
CA ARG A 172 -22.33 -1.52 -0.24
C ARG A 172 -21.98 -1.12 1.20
N ALA A 173 -21.21 -0.05 1.38
CA ALA A 173 -20.87 0.45 2.70
C ALA A 173 -22.05 1.19 3.32
N GLU A 174 -22.84 1.87 2.47
CA GLU A 174 -24.05 2.58 2.80
C GLU A 174 -25.17 1.69 3.36
N THR A 175 -25.19 0.40 2.98
CA THR A 175 -26.17 -0.58 3.49
C THR A 175 -25.86 -1.06 4.90
N GLY A 176 -24.70 -0.69 5.45
CA GLY A 176 -24.28 -1.03 6.81
C GLY A 176 -23.48 -2.33 6.94
N PRO A 177 -23.26 -2.78 8.18
CA PRO A 177 -22.45 -3.96 8.46
C PRO A 177 -23.08 -5.23 7.88
N ASP A 178 -22.25 -6.05 7.23
CA ASP A 178 -22.65 -7.35 6.68
C ASP A 178 -21.57 -8.39 7.05
N PRO A 179 -21.88 -9.36 7.93
CA PRO A 179 -20.94 -10.43 8.30
C PRO A 179 -20.56 -11.38 7.15
N LEU A 180 -21.33 -11.38 6.06
CA LEU A 180 -21.13 -12.19 4.85
C LEU A 180 -20.69 -11.32 3.66
N HIS A 181 -20.16 -10.14 3.93
CA HIS A 181 -19.70 -9.24 2.88
C HIS A 181 -18.64 -9.91 2.00
N GLU A 182 -18.77 -9.75 0.67
CA GLU A 182 -17.95 -10.44 -0.35
C GLU A 182 -16.43 -10.26 -0.18
N VAL A 183 -16.01 -9.16 0.46
CA VAL A 183 -14.59 -8.88 0.74
C VAL A 183 -13.95 -9.93 1.65
N TYR A 184 -14.70 -10.51 2.59
CA TYR A 184 -14.18 -11.52 3.51
C TYR A 184 -13.94 -12.84 2.78
N ASP A 185 -14.88 -13.23 1.93
CA ASP A 185 -14.76 -14.46 1.13
C ASP A 185 -13.62 -14.32 0.11
N PHE A 186 -13.52 -13.17 -0.56
CA PHE A 186 -12.39 -12.88 -1.46
C PHE A 186 -11.04 -12.96 -0.76
N ALA A 187 -10.90 -12.31 0.40
CA ALA A 187 -9.63 -12.29 1.13
C ALA A 187 -9.24 -13.67 1.68
N THR A 188 -10.21 -14.44 2.17
CA THR A 188 -10.00 -15.81 2.64
C THR A 188 -9.58 -16.71 1.47
N TRP A 189 -10.32 -16.67 0.36
CA TRP A 189 -9.99 -17.43 -0.83
C TRP A 189 -8.61 -17.08 -1.39
N ALA A 190 -8.26 -15.79 -1.47
CA ALA A 190 -6.96 -15.36 -1.98
C ALA A 190 -5.81 -15.85 -1.10
N ALA A 191 -5.98 -15.82 0.23
CA ALA A 191 -5.00 -16.38 1.17
C ALA A 191 -4.88 -17.91 1.04
N GLU A 192 -5.98 -18.63 0.87
CA GLU A 192 -6.01 -20.10 0.72
C GLU A 192 -5.41 -20.59 -0.61
N GLN A 193 -5.54 -19.82 -1.69
CA GLN A 193 -4.97 -20.17 -2.98
C GLN A 193 -3.47 -19.87 -3.10
N ALA A 194 -2.94 -19.01 -2.22
CA ALA A 194 -1.54 -18.62 -2.26
C ALA A 194 -0.64 -19.70 -1.65
N PRO A 195 0.64 -19.76 -2.04
CA PRO A 195 1.65 -20.55 -1.33
C PRO A 195 1.68 -20.22 0.17
N ALA A 196 2.05 -21.20 1.00
CA ALA A 196 2.01 -21.05 2.46
C ALA A 196 2.92 -19.93 3.01
N ASP A 197 3.98 -19.60 2.29
CA ASP A 197 4.94 -18.53 2.60
C ASP A 197 4.58 -17.17 1.96
N SER A 198 3.47 -17.10 1.22
CA SER A 198 3.02 -15.89 0.55
C SER A 198 2.49 -14.85 1.55
N PRO A 199 2.86 -13.56 1.39
CA PRO A 199 2.33 -12.48 2.23
C PRO A 199 0.81 -12.28 2.08
N LEU A 200 0.15 -12.90 1.09
CA LEU A 200 -1.30 -12.85 0.94
C LEU A 200 -2.07 -13.47 2.12
N ALA A 201 -1.41 -14.25 2.99
CA ALA A 201 -1.99 -14.71 4.25
C ALA A 201 -2.52 -13.57 5.14
N ILE A 202 -2.02 -12.33 4.95
CA ILE A 202 -2.49 -11.16 5.70
C ILE A 202 -3.81 -10.55 5.15
N LEU A 203 -4.24 -10.90 3.94
CA LEU A 203 -5.38 -10.26 3.29
C LEU A 203 -6.67 -10.26 4.14
N PRO A 204 -7.01 -11.31 4.91
CA PRO A 204 -8.16 -11.26 5.80
C PRO A 204 -8.11 -10.11 6.82
N VAL A 205 -6.92 -9.77 7.35
CA VAL A 205 -6.73 -8.61 8.25
C VAL A 205 -6.96 -7.31 7.50
N VAL A 206 -6.41 -7.21 6.29
CA VAL A 206 -6.57 -6.04 5.41
C VAL A 206 -8.06 -5.84 5.07
N ALA A 207 -8.79 -6.92 4.78
CA ALA A 207 -10.23 -6.87 4.49
C ALA A 207 -11.04 -6.34 5.66
N HIS A 208 -10.73 -6.79 6.88
CA HIS A 208 -11.36 -6.23 8.09
C HIS A 208 -11.06 -4.74 8.27
N ALA A 209 -9.80 -4.31 8.06
CA ALA A 209 -9.42 -2.91 8.21
C ALA A 209 -10.06 -2.01 7.13
N GLU A 210 -10.07 -2.45 5.88
CA GLU A 210 -10.73 -1.73 4.78
C GLU A 210 -12.24 -1.68 4.95
N ARG A 211 -12.87 -2.77 5.42
CA ARG A 211 -14.31 -2.79 5.67
C ARG A 211 -14.68 -1.88 6.84
N TYR A 212 -13.88 -1.88 7.92
CA TYR A 212 -14.03 -0.90 9.01
C TYR A 212 -13.96 0.53 8.46
N ARG A 213 -12.93 0.86 7.67
CA ARG A 213 -12.78 2.19 7.06
C ARG A 213 -14.03 2.60 6.27
N ALA A 214 -14.52 1.70 5.41
CA ALA A 214 -15.70 1.98 4.59
C ALA A 214 -16.97 2.18 5.44
N LEU A 215 -17.20 1.34 6.44
CA LEU A 215 -18.35 1.45 7.35
C LEU A 215 -18.29 2.72 8.21
N ALA A 216 -17.11 3.07 8.72
CA ALA A 216 -16.92 4.27 9.52
C ALA A 216 -17.13 5.55 8.69
N LEU A 217 -16.63 5.59 7.45
CA LEU A 217 -16.90 6.69 6.50
C LEU A 217 -18.40 6.81 6.16
N ALA A 218 -19.13 5.69 6.11
CA ALA A 218 -20.57 5.67 5.90
C ALA A 218 -21.40 5.95 7.18
N GLY A 219 -20.75 6.18 8.33
CA GLY A 219 -21.42 6.48 9.60
C GLY A 219 -21.98 5.27 10.35
N HIS A 220 -21.64 4.05 9.93
CA HIS A 220 -22.10 2.80 10.55
C HIS A 220 -21.17 2.28 11.65
N GLU A 221 -19.94 2.80 11.74
CA GLU A 221 -18.97 2.47 12.78
C GLU A 221 -18.37 3.73 13.40
N PRO A 222 -17.93 3.70 14.67
CA PRO A 222 -17.27 4.84 15.29
C PRO A 222 -16.00 5.27 14.55
N ALA A 223 -15.73 6.59 14.55
CA ALA A 223 -14.52 7.16 13.97
C ALA A 223 -13.23 6.73 14.72
N ASP A 224 -13.33 6.38 16.00
CA ASP A 224 -12.23 5.73 16.72
C ASP A 224 -12.32 4.20 16.55
N PRO A 225 -11.35 3.55 15.89
CA PRO A 225 -11.39 2.12 15.64
C PRO A 225 -11.36 1.28 16.93
N VAL A 226 -10.75 1.77 18.00
CA VAL A 226 -10.67 1.03 19.29
C VAL A 226 -12.05 0.89 19.94
N GLY A 227 -12.95 1.84 19.69
CA GLY A 227 -14.34 1.81 20.19
C GLY A 227 -15.29 0.96 19.33
N SER A 228 -14.84 0.43 18.19
CA SER A 228 -15.70 -0.27 17.24
C SER A 228 -15.88 -1.74 17.59
N ARG A 229 -17.15 -2.21 17.57
CA ARG A 229 -17.49 -3.61 17.79
C ARG A 229 -17.09 -4.51 16.61
N HIS A 230 -16.77 -3.93 15.47
CA HIS A 230 -16.27 -4.61 14.27
C HIS A 230 -15.08 -5.52 14.57
N TRP A 231 -14.21 -5.10 15.49
CA TRP A 231 -13.00 -5.83 15.89
C TRP A 231 -13.26 -6.90 16.97
N ALA A 232 -14.39 -6.80 17.70
CA ALA A 232 -14.68 -7.67 18.84
C ALA A 232 -15.41 -8.98 18.47
N GLY A 233 -15.86 -9.11 17.22
CA GLY A 233 -16.59 -10.28 16.73
C GLY A 233 -15.77 -11.58 16.79
N GLY A 234 -16.45 -12.73 16.97
CA GLY A 234 -15.79 -14.04 17.01
C GLY A 234 -14.96 -14.34 15.76
N ARG A 235 -15.50 -14.04 14.58
CA ARG A 235 -14.82 -14.19 13.29
C ARG A 235 -13.57 -13.30 13.18
N ALA A 236 -13.69 -12.02 13.56
CA ALA A 236 -12.58 -11.08 13.54
C ALA A 236 -11.43 -11.59 14.43
N ARG A 237 -11.72 -12.01 15.67
CA ARG A 237 -10.70 -12.55 16.58
C ARG A 237 -10.00 -13.80 16.04
N GLN A 238 -10.74 -14.69 15.39
CA GLN A 238 -10.14 -15.87 14.76
C GLN A 238 -9.20 -15.49 13.63
N VAL A 239 -9.61 -14.55 12.77
CA VAL A 239 -8.81 -14.03 11.67
C VAL A 239 -7.52 -13.39 12.18
N MET A 240 -7.60 -12.48 13.15
CA MET A 240 -6.41 -11.79 13.66
C MET A 240 -5.50 -12.73 14.44
N LYS A 241 -6.04 -13.76 15.10
CA LYS A 241 -5.23 -14.81 15.73
C LYS A 241 -4.47 -15.60 14.66
N ALA A 242 -5.16 -16.13 13.65
CA ALA A 242 -4.53 -16.91 12.59
C ALA A 242 -3.44 -16.12 11.85
N ALA A 243 -3.70 -14.85 11.52
CA ALA A 243 -2.72 -13.98 10.87
C ALA A 243 -1.50 -13.69 11.76
N PHE A 244 -1.69 -13.53 13.07
CA PHE A 244 -0.58 -13.33 14.00
C PHE A 244 0.25 -14.59 14.20
N ASP A 245 -0.39 -15.76 14.31
CA ASP A 245 0.30 -17.04 14.40
C ASP A 245 1.10 -17.32 13.12
N TRP A 246 0.50 -17.10 11.94
CA TRP A 246 1.21 -17.19 10.66
C TRP A 246 2.41 -16.23 10.61
N TRP A 247 2.23 -14.99 11.06
CA TRP A 247 3.31 -14.02 11.10
C TRP A 247 4.47 -14.44 12.01
N LEU A 248 4.20 -15.09 13.14
CA LEU A 248 5.25 -15.59 14.04
C LEU A 248 6.10 -16.68 13.37
N GLU A 249 5.50 -17.47 12.48
CA GLU A 249 6.17 -18.55 11.73
C GLU A 249 6.82 -18.04 10.43
N TRP A 250 6.48 -16.83 9.99
CA TRP A 250 6.93 -16.29 8.72
C TRP A 250 8.35 -15.71 8.81
N GLU A 251 9.31 -16.41 8.21
CA GLU A 251 10.74 -16.05 8.22
C GLU A 251 11.16 -15.10 7.07
N HIS A 252 10.28 -14.81 6.11
CA HIS A 252 10.62 -14.08 4.89
C HIS A 252 10.64 -12.55 5.05
N GLU A 253 11.69 -12.03 5.69
CA GLU A 253 11.93 -10.59 5.80
C GLU A 253 12.25 -9.91 4.44
N GLY A 254 12.32 -10.65 3.33
CA GLY A 254 12.70 -10.11 2.02
C GLY A 254 11.59 -9.37 1.25
N HIS A 255 10.30 -9.58 1.59
CA HIS A 255 9.20 -9.02 0.80
C HIS A 255 9.17 -7.47 0.88
N PRO A 256 9.11 -6.75 -0.26
CA PRO A 256 9.25 -5.29 -0.32
C PRO A 256 8.14 -4.51 0.41
N ARG A 257 6.99 -5.14 0.68
CA ARG A 257 5.85 -4.50 1.33
C ARG A 257 5.52 -5.07 2.70
N ARG A 258 6.39 -5.89 3.29
CA ARG A 258 6.15 -6.54 4.60
C ARG A 258 5.82 -5.54 5.72
N LEU A 259 6.46 -4.36 5.71
CA LEU A 259 6.21 -3.33 6.73
C LEU A 259 4.80 -2.74 6.61
N LEU A 260 4.21 -2.72 5.42
CA LEU A 260 2.80 -2.36 5.24
C LEU A 260 1.90 -3.37 5.96
N ASP A 261 2.15 -4.66 5.76
CA ASP A 261 1.37 -5.75 6.37
C ASP A 261 1.48 -5.74 7.90
N LEU A 262 2.69 -5.49 8.42
CA LEU A 262 2.91 -5.30 9.84
C LEU A 262 2.13 -4.12 10.42
N ASN A 263 2.04 -3.00 9.69
CA ASN A 263 1.22 -1.87 10.13
C ASN A 263 -0.27 -2.23 10.17
N PHE A 264 -0.78 -3.02 9.21
CA PHE A 264 -2.15 -3.55 9.24
C PHE A 264 -2.39 -4.47 10.44
N LEU A 265 -1.48 -5.42 10.67
CA LEU A 265 -1.59 -6.36 11.78
C LEU A 265 -1.49 -5.65 13.15
N ALA A 266 -0.54 -4.73 13.31
CA ALA A 266 -0.39 -3.96 14.54
C ALA A 266 -1.62 -3.12 14.85
N HIS A 267 -2.18 -2.44 13.84
CA HIS A 267 -3.42 -1.70 13.98
C HIS A 267 -4.56 -2.61 14.44
N ALA A 268 -4.73 -3.77 13.81
CA ALA A 268 -5.75 -4.74 14.24
C ALA A 268 -5.55 -5.18 15.70
N LYS A 269 -4.32 -5.51 16.11
CA LYS A 269 -4.02 -5.90 17.50
C LYS A 269 -4.28 -4.80 18.52
N VAL A 270 -4.05 -3.53 18.15
CA VAL A 270 -4.42 -2.38 18.97
C VAL A 270 -5.94 -2.30 19.13
N CYS A 271 -6.70 -2.47 18.04
CA CYS A 271 -8.17 -2.43 18.08
C CYS A 271 -8.77 -3.61 18.85
N GLU A 272 -8.12 -4.77 18.86
CA GLU A 272 -8.50 -5.93 19.69
C GLU A 272 -8.15 -5.78 21.18
N GLY A 273 -7.36 -4.76 21.56
CA GLY A 273 -6.84 -4.60 22.92
C GLY A 273 -5.71 -5.59 23.28
N ARG A 274 -5.04 -6.19 22.28
CA ARG A 274 -3.94 -7.16 22.46
C ARG A 274 -2.60 -6.45 22.56
N GLY A 275 -2.40 -5.68 23.64
CA GLY A 275 -1.24 -4.80 23.81
C GLY A 275 0.13 -5.47 23.67
N ALA A 276 0.30 -6.68 24.23
CA ALA A 276 1.57 -7.42 24.14
C ALA A 276 1.93 -7.86 22.70
N GLU A 277 0.93 -8.33 21.93
CA GLU A 277 1.12 -8.69 20.52
C GLU A 277 1.39 -7.45 19.67
N ALA A 278 0.66 -6.36 19.92
CA ALA A 278 0.91 -5.07 19.28
C ALA A 278 2.33 -4.56 19.57
N ALA A 279 2.83 -4.70 20.80
CA ALA A 279 4.18 -4.31 21.18
C ALA A 279 5.25 -5.06 20.35
N ALA A 280 5.11 -6.38 20.19
CA ALA A 280 6.02 -7.18 19.37
C ALA A 280 6.06 -6.69 17.90
N LEU A 281 4.90 -6.38 17.34
CA LEU A 281 4.79 -5.83 15.98
C LEU A 281 5.41 -4.43 15.88
N PHE A 282 5.16 -3.54 16.84
CA PHE A 282 5.77 -2.20 16.86
C PHE A 282 7.30 -2.22 16.97
N HIS A 283 7.87 -3.21 17.64
CA HIS A 283 9.32 -3.39 17.65
C HIS A 283 9.86 -3.71 16.25
N ARG A 284 9.16 -4.55 15.49
CA ARG A 284 9.53 -4.93 14.12
C ARG A 284 9.25 -3.84 13.09
N ILE A 285 8.17 -3.08 13.24
CA ILE A 285 7.87 -1.93 12.37
C ILE A 285 8.93 -0.83 12.49
N GLY A 286 9.50 -0.63 13.69
CA GLY A 286 10.54 0.37 13.89
C GLY A 286 10.03 1.79 13.65
N GLU A 287 10.63 2.52 12.71
CA GLU A 287 10.23 3.89 12.34
C GLU A 287 9.35 3.95 11.08
N HIS A 288 9.06 2.81 10.45
CA HIS A 288 8.40 2.71 9.14
C HIS A 288 6.88 2.65 9.28
N LEU A 289 6.24 3.76 9.68
CA LEU A 289 4.78 3.82 9.72
C LEU A 289 4.20 4.07 8.33
N THR A 290 3.04 3.49 8.06
CA THR A 290 2.30 3.71 6.82
C THR A 290 1.07 4.59 7.06
N ALA A 291 0.59 5.30 6.04
CA ALA A 291 -0.63 6.09 6.18
C ALA A 291 -1.84 5.19 6.50
N ALA A 292 -2.11 4.21 5.64
CA ALA A 292 -3.06 3.14 5.91
C ALA A 292 -2.40 2.05 6.77
N PRO A 293 -3.07 1.52 7.82
CA PRO A 293 -4.43 1.83 8.25
C PRO A 293 -4.54 2.95 9.29
N TRP A 294 -3.44 3.54 9.73
CA TRP A 294 -3.42 4.51 10.84
C TRP A 294 -4.22 5.79 10.58
N SER A 295 -4.49 6.10 9.31
CA SER A 295 -5.35 7.20 8.90
C SER A 295 -6.84 6.86 8.94
N TYR A 296 -7.27 5.63 9.31
CA TYR A 296 -8.67 5.22 9.18
C TYR A 296 -9.55 5.78 10.32
N PRO A 297 -10.79 6.23 10.02
CA PRO A 297 -11.29 6.54 8.68
C PRO A 297 -10.63 7.81 8.09
N ASP A 298 -10.46 8.87 8.89
CA ASP A 298 -9.85 10.16 8.50
C ASP A 298 -9.00 10.76 9.64
N ARG A 299 -8.13 9.93 10.22
CA ARG A 299 -7.23 10.30 11.32
C ARG A 299 -5.88 10.77 10.80
N ASP A 300 -5.15 11.55 11.61
CA ASP A 300 -3.73 11.79 11.34
C ASP A 300 -2.91 10.50 11.63
N PRO A 301 -2.30 9.88 10.61
CA PRO A 301 -1.65 8.58 10.78
C PRO A 301 -0.45 8.65 11.73
N LEU A 302 0.28 9.77 11.75
CA LEU A 302 1.45 9.93 12.60
C LEU A 302 1.06 9.94 14.08
N THR A 303 0.05 10.73 14.43
CA THR A 303 -0.48 10.81 15.79
C THR A 303 -1.10 9.47 16.20
N ALA A 304 -1.92 8.86 15.35
CA ALA A 304 -2.55 7.57 15.64
C ALA A 304 -1.50 6.46 15.90
N PHE A 305 -0.50 6.33 15.02
CA PHE A 305 0.58 5.35 15.18
C PHE A 305 1.37 5.57 16.47
N ARG A 306 1.79 6.81 16.75
CA ARG A 306 2.62 7.12 17.92
C ARG A 306 1.87 6.89 19.23
N THR A 307 0.61 7.28 19.31
CA THR A 307 -0.24 7.04 20.48
C THR A 307 -0.41 5.55 20.73
N ALA A 308 -0.76 4.79 19.69
CA ALA A 308 -0.92 3.35 19.80
C ALA A 308 0.38 2.64 20.21
N ARG A 309 1.51 3.07 19.63
CA ARG A 309 2.84 2.55 19.97
C ARG A 309 3.24 2.87 21.41
N ALA A 310 3.01 4.09 21.88
CA ALA A 310 3.33 4.48 23.25
C ALA A 310 2.51 3.68 24.27
N ALA A 311 1.21 3.49 24.00
CA ALA A 311 0.33 2.68 24.84
C ALA A 311 0.77 1.21 24.87
N ALA A 312 1.05 0.59 23.72
CA ALA A 312 1.46 -0.81 23.65
C ALA A 312 2.82 -1.07 24.32
N LEU A 313 3.76 -0.12 24.24
CA LEU A 313 5.10 -0.24 24.83
C LEU A 313 5.18 0.20 26.30
N GLY A 314 4.05 0.51 26.95
CA GLY A 314 4.02 0.93 28.36
C GLY A 314 4.73 2.26 28.62
N ARG A 315 4.74 3.17 27.64
CA ARG A 315 5.36 4.52 27.73
C ARG A 315 4.33 5.63 27.87
N ALA A 316 3.09 5.29 28.23
CA ALA A 316 1.97 6.21 28.43
C ALA A 316 1.92 6.73 29.87
#